data_AF-A0A699XJY0-F1
#
_entry.id   AF-A0A699XJY0-F1
#
_cell.length_a   1.000
_cell.length_b   1.000
_cell.length_c   1.000
_cell.angle_alpha   90.00
_cell.angle_beta   90.00
_cell.angle_gamma   90.00
#
_symmetry.space_group_name_H-M   'P 1'
#
loop_
_entity.id
_entity.type
_entity.pdbx_description
1 polymer ?
#
loop_
_entity_poly.entity_id
_entity_poly.type
_entity_poly.pdbx_seq_one_letter_code
_entity_poly.pdbx_strand_id
1 'polypeptide(L)'
;LSKHAYIKVRTMVRDENDDLVQKTIETVAGRVLFNQLVPQAVGFVDELLTKKKLQQIISMVFKRTGMARTAQFLDDIKTLGFQSAYKG
;
A
#
# COMPACT_ATOMS: atom_id res chain seq x y z
N LEU A 1 -13.59 -15.49 6.62
CA LEU A 1 -12.13 -15.31 6.76
C LEU A 1 -11.88 -14.15 7.73
N SER A 2 -11.19 -14.39 8.84
CA SER A 2 -10.87 -13.34 9.83
C SER A 2 -9.97 -12.27 9.20
N LYS A 3 -10.37 -10.99 9.28
CA LYS A 3 -9.58 -9.83 8.77
C LYS A 3 -8.25 -9.63 9.52
N HIS A 4 -8.04 -10.37 10.61
CA HIS A 4 -6.84 -10.34 11.46
C HIS A 4 -5.94 -11.58 11.31
N ALA A 5 -6.17 -12.42 10.30
CA ALA A 5 -5.27 -13.53 10.03
C ALA A 5 -3.89 -12.98 9.60
N TYR A 6 -2.85 -13.30 10.38
CA TYR A 6 -1.47 -13.08 9.99
C TYR A 6 -1.15 -14.00 8.80
N ILE A 7 -0.78 -13.38 7.68
CA ILE A 7 -0.37 -14.06 6.46
C ILE A 7 1.06 -13.66 6.12
N LYS A 8 1.84 -14.64 5.65
CA LYS A 8 3.19 -14.41 5.15
C LYS A 8 3.11 -14.12 3.66
N VAL A 9 3.59 -12.96 3.24
CA VAL A 9 3.61 -12.56 1.83
C VAL A 9 5.03 -12.22 1.41
N ARG A 10 5.41 -12.69 0.22
CA ARG A 10 6.66 -12.30 -0.44
C ARG A 10 6.36 -11.04 -1.25
N THR A 11 7.00 -9.94 -0.87
CA THR A 11 6.77 -8.63 -1.48
C THR A 11 8.09 -7.88 -1.66
N MET A 12 8.06 -6.82 -2.47
CA MET A 12 9.21 -5.94 -2.65
C MET A 12 9.11 -4.83 -1.60
N VAL A 13 10.07 -4.79 -0.70
CA VAL A 13 10.17 -3.77 0.34
C VAL A 13 11.31 -2.84 -0.02
N ARG A 14 11.16 -1.53 0.22
CA ARG A 14 12.29 -0.60 0.13
C ARG A 14 13.14 -0.74 1.39
N ASP A 15 14.44 -0.93 1.21
CA ASP A 15 15.41 -0.89 2.29
C ASP A 15 15.83 0.57 2.62
N GLU A 16 16.76 0.72 3.57
CA GLU A 16 17.30 2.02 3.97
C GLU A 16 18.15 2.71 2.88
N ASN A 17 18.63 1.96 1.88
CA ASN A 17 19.43 2.45 0.75
C ASN A 17 18.56 2.84 -0.45
N ASP A 18 17.23 2.83 -0.31
CA ASP A 18 16.27 3.12 -1.38
C ASP A 18 16.18 2.04 -2.47
N ASP A 19 16.71 0.83 -2.19
CA ASP A 19 16.71 -0.31 -3.09
C ASP A 19 15.48 -1.22 -2.85
N LEU A 20 14.93 -1.77 -3.93
CA LEU A 20 13.82 -2.72 -3.88
C LEU A 20 14.35 -4.14 -3.65
N VAL A 21 14.19 -4.63 -2.42
CA VAL A 21 14.58 -6.00 -2.06
C VAL A 21 13.36 -6.90 -1.92
N GLN A 22 13.47 -8.15 -2.39
CA GLN A 22 12.41 -9.14 -2.12
C GLN A 22 12.56 -9.64 -0.69
N LYS A 23 11.53 -9.44 0.12
CA LYS A 23 11.48 -9.92 1.50
C LYS A 23 10.16 -10.63 1.75
N THR A 24 10.20 -11.67 2.57
CA THR A 24 8.99 -12.28 3.11
C THR A 24 8.67 -11.57 4.42
N ILE A 25 7.49 -10.95 4.48
CA ILE A 25 7.01 -10.24 5.67
C ILE A 25 5.70 -10.86 6.15
N GLU A 26 5.46 -10.74 7.46
CA GLU A 26 4.23 -11.20 8.09
C GLU A 26 3.31 -10.00 8.29
N THR A 27 2.14 -10.03 7.66
CA THR A 27 1.20 -8.90 7.66
C THR A 27 -0.25 -9.42 7.65
N VAL A 28 -1.23 -8.52 7.66
CA VAL A 28 -2.66 -8.89 7.62
C VAL A 28 -3.28 -8.66 6.25
N ALA A 29 -4.34 -9.41 5.93
CA ALA A 29 -5.01 -9.34 4.62
C ALA A 29 -5.38 -7.91 4.19
N GLY A 30 -5.84 -7.07 5.11
CA GLY A 30 -6.18 -5.67 4.80
C GLY A 30 -5.00 -4.84 4.30
N ARG A 31 -3.80 -5.08 4.82
CA ARG A 31 -2.57 -4.38 4.38
C ARG A 31 -2.10 -4.88 3.02
N VAL A 32 -2.29 -6.16 2.73
CA VAL A 32 -1.96 -6.74 1.41
C VAL A 32 -2.84 -6.14 0.33
N LEU A 33 -4.15 -6.03 0.58
CA LEU A 33 -5.09 -5.43 -0.38
C LEU A 33 -4.73 -3.97 -0.72
N PHE A 34 -4.33 -3.19 0.28
CA PHE A 34 -3.85 -1.83 0.03
C PHE A 34 -2.55 -1.82 -0.79
N ASN A 35 -1.59 -2.67 -0.42
CA ASN A 35 -0.30 -2.76 -1.10
C ASN A 35 -0.39 -3.28 -2.54
N GLN A 36 -1.47 -3.96 -2.93
CA GLN A 36 -1.73 -4.31 -4.33
C GLN A 36 -2.02 -3.09 -5.21
N LEU A 37 -2.56 -2.01 -4.63
CA LEU A 37 -2.83 -0.76 -5.34
C LEU A 37 -1.58 0.13 -5.40
N VAL A 38 -0.71 0.00 -4.39
CA VAL A 38 0.55 0.74 -4.33
C VAL A 38 1.45 0.33 -5.51
N PRO A 39 1.95 1.27 -6.32
CA PRO A 39 2.87 0.94 -7.39
C PRO A 39 4.14 0.26 -6.89
N GLN A 40 4.63 -0.74 -7.62
CA GLN A 40 5.84 -1.49 -7.25
C GLN A 40 7.07 -0.59 -7.01
N ALA A 41 7.16 0.53 -7.72
CA ALA A 41 8.21 1.54 -7.54
C ALA A 41 8.22 2.15 -6.13
N VAL A 42 7.13 2.10 -5.38
CA VAL A 42 7.02 2.65 -4.03
C VAL A 42 7.39 1.59 -2.98
N GLY A 43 7.21 0.31 -3.31
CA GLY A 43 7.46 -0.81 -2.39
C GLY A 43 6.33 -1.02 -1.39
N PHE A 44 6.47 -2.06 -0.57
CA PHE A 44 5.48 -2.42 0.43
C PHE A 44 5.46 -1.41 1.58
N VAL A 45 4.29 -0.85 1.86
CA VAL A 45 4.01 0.04 2.97
C VAL A 45 3.48 -0.80 4.14
N ASP A 46 4.31 -0.96 5.18
CA ASP A 46 3.92 -1.65 6.41
C ASP A 46 3.59 -0.69 7.57
N GLU A 47 3.00 0.45 7.25
CA GLU A 47 2.60 1.43 8.27
C GLU A 47 1.09 1.45 8.50
N LEU A 48 0.68 1.90 9.69
CA LEU A 48 -0.72 2.13 9.99
C LEU A 48 -1.24 3.29 9.12
N LEU A 49 -2.25 3.01 8.31
CA LEU A 49 -2.86 3.94 7.37
C LEU A 49 -3.69 5.00 8.12
N THR A 50 -3.01 6.00 8.69
CA THR A 50 -3.64 7.23 9.19
C THR A 50 -3.80 8.24 8.05
N LYS A 51 -4.68 9.24 8.21
CA LYS A 51 -4.85 10.35 7.24
C LYS A 51 -3.52 10.99 6.86
N LYS A 52 -2.64 11.23 7.84
CA LYS A 52 -1.30 11.83 7.63
C LYS A 52 -0.38 10.91 6.82
N LYS A 53 -0.37 9.61 7.15
CA LYS A 53 0.44 8.62 6.40
C LYS A 53 -0.06 8.42 4.98
N LEU A 54 -1.37 8.42 4.77
CA LEU A 54 -1.94 8.34 3.43
C LEU A 54 -1.47 9.50 2.54
N GLN A 55 -1.47 10.74 3.06
CA GLN A 55 -0.95 11.91 2.34
C GLN A 55 0.55 11.77 1.99
N GLN A 56 1.34 11.21 2.91
CA GLN A 56 2.76 10.93 2.64
C GLN A 56 2.95 9.89 1.54
N ILE A 57 2.17 8.80 1.56
CA ILE A 57 2.21 7.75 0.54
C ILE A 57 1.82 8.32 -0.83
N ILE A 58 0.75 9.10 -0.92
CA ILE A 58 0.34 9.77 -2.16
C ILE A 58 1.46 10.65 -2.69
N SER A 59 2.11 11.43 -1.81
CA SER A 59 3.25 12.27 -2.18
C SER A 59 4.44 11.44 -2.69
N MET A 60 4.68 10.27 -2.09
CA MET A 60 5.74 9.35 -2.50
C MET A 60 5.45 8.70 -3.85
N VAL A 61 4.21 8.26 -4.07
CA VAL A 61 3.71 7.74 -5.35
C VAL A 61 3.87 8.80 -6.45
N PHE A 62 3.49 10.04 -6.17
CA PHE A 62 3.66 11.16 -7.10
C PHE A 62 5.11 11.39 -7.48
N LYS A 63 6.01 11.44 -6.50
CA LYS A 63 7.45 11.63 -6.75
C LYS A 63 8.08 10.49 -7.55
N ARG A 64 7.59 9.25 -7.40
CA ARG A 64 8.21 8.06 -8.01
C ARG A 64 7.61 7.65 -9.34
N THR A 65 6.32 7.88 -9.54
CA THR A 65 5.56 7.35 -10.69
C THR A 65 4.94 8.43 -11.57
N GLY A 66 5.00 9.69 -11.14
CA GLY A 66 4.45 10.83 -11.86
C GLY A 66 2.92 10.92 -11.77
N MET A 67 2.38 11.89 -12.49
CA MET A 67 0.98 12.31 -12.37
C MET A 67 -0.02 11.22 -12.77
N ALA A 68 0.17 10.58 -13.93
CA ALA A 68 -0.78 9.62 -14.48
C ALA A 68 -1.01 8.43 -13.54
N ARG A 69 0.07 7.85 -13.01
CA ARG A 69 -0.03 6.69 -12.11
C ARG A 69 -0.56 7.10 -10.72
N THR A 70 -0.27 8.32 -10.28
CA THR A 70 -0.82 8.85 -9.02
C THR A 70 -2.32 9.07 -9.10
N ALA A 71 -2.83 9.60 -10.22
CA ALA A 71 -4.26 9.75 -10.44
C ALA A 71 -4.98 8.39 -10.34
N GLN A 72 -4.45 7.36 -11.01
CA GLN A 72 -4.97 5.99 -10.90
C GLN A 72 -4.95 5.48 -9.45
N PHE A 73 -3.84 5.68 -8.75
CA PHE A 73 -3.72 5.25 -7.34
C PHE A 73 -4.74 5.94 -6.43
N LEU A 74 -5.04 7.22 -6.65
CA LEU A 74 -6.05 7.95 -5.89
C LEU A 74 -7.46 7.39 -6.13
N ASP A 75 -7.80 7.07 -7.38
CA ASP A 75 -9.09 6.45 -7.72
C ASP A 75 -9.22 5.03 -7.15
N ASP A 76 -8.13 4.25 -7.19
CA ASP A 76 -8.06 2.91 -6.62
C ASP A 76 -8.27 2.94 -5.08
N ILE A 77 -7.58 3.87 -4.38
CA ILE A 77 -7.76 4.06 -2.93
C ILE A 77 -9.19 4.48 -2.60
N LYS A 78 -9.76 5.41 -3.37
CA LYS A 78 -11.13 5.88 -3.17
C LYS A 78 -12.09 4.69 -3.20
N THR A 79 -11.97 3.84 -4.21
CA THR A 79 -12.78 2.61 -4.36
C THR A 79 -12.60 1.66 -3.16
N LEU A 80 -11.37 1.43 -2.71
CA LEU A 80 -11.08 0.55 -1.58
C LEU A 80 -11.61 1.12 -0.25
N GLY A 81 -11.49 2.43 -0.02
CA GLY A 81 -12.02 3.13 1.14
C GLY A 81 -13.54 3.09 1.19
N PHE A 82 -14.22 3.26 0.05
CA PHE A 82 -15.67 3.08 -0.06
C PHE A 82 -16.09 1.64 0.24
N GLN A 83 -15.46 0.63 -0.37
CA GLN A 83 -15.81 -0.77 -0.10
C GLN A 83 -15.56 -1.19 1.35
N SER A 84 -14.52 -0.64 1.99
CA SER A 84 -14.18 -0.95 3.37
C SER A 84 -15.12 -0.26 4.37
N ALA A 85 -15.59 0.95 4.05
CA ALA A 85 -16.55 1.71 4.87
C ALA A 85 -18.00 1.20 4.73
N TYR A 86 -18.37 0.67 3.56
CA TYR A 86 -19.73 0.15 3.29
C TYR A 86 -19.91 -1.35 3.62
N LYS A 87 -18.83 -2.07 3.95
CA LYS A 87 -18.88 -3.44 4.51
C LYS A 87 -18.70 -3.45 6.03
N GLY A 88 -19.06 -2.34 6.68
CA GLY A 88 -19.12 -2.18 8.14
C GLY A 88 -20.54 -2.41 8.64
#